data_AF-A0A529NSW7-F1
#
_entry.id   AF-A0A529NSW7-F1
#
_cell.length_a   1.000
_cell.length_b   1.000
_cell.length_c   1.000
_cell.angle_alpha   90.00
_cell.angle_beta   90.00
_cell.angle_gamma   90.00
#
_symmetry.space_group_name_H-M   'P 1'
#
loop_
_entity.id
_entity.type
_entity.pdbx_description
1 polymer ?
#
loop_
_entity_poly.entity_id
_entity_poly.type
_entity_poly.pdbx_seq_one_letter_code
_entity_poly.pdbx_strand_id
1 'polypeptide(L)' 'MISSIAELISDRIGAMPAGERRAAQTLIANYP' A
#
# COMPACT_ATOMS: atom_id res chain seq x y z
N MET A 1 -1.73 19.20 -1.67
CA MET A 1 -1.20 18.13 -2.53
C MET A 1 -2.00 16.89 -2.17
N ILE A 2 -2.70 16.25 -3.12
CA ILE A 2 -3.46 15.02 -2.84
C ILE A 2 -2.48 13.86 -3.00
N SER A 3 -2.16 13.18 -1.91
CA SER A 3 -1.31 11.99 -1.91
C SER A 3 -2.00 10.86 -2.65
N SER A 4 -1.28 10.15 -3.52
CA SER A 4 -1.85 8.97 -4.18
C SER A 4 -2.16 7.89 -3.15
N ILE A 5 -3.22 7.10 -3.37
CA ILE A 5 -3.55 5.99 -2.45
C ILE A 5 -2.38 5.00 -2.38
N ALA A 6 -1.66 4.78 -3.48
CA ALA A 6 -0.46 3.94 -3.49
C ALA A 6 0.63 4.44 -2.52
N GLU A 7 0.82 5.76 -2.43
CA GLU A 7 1.79 6.37 -1.50
C GLU A 7 1.34 6.21 -0.04
N LEU A 8 0.05 6.45 0.23
CA LEU A 8 -0.52 6.29 1.58
C LEU A 8 -0.48 4.85 2.07
N ILE A 9 -0.64 3.87 1.17
CA ILE A 9 -0.49 2.45 1.49
C ILE A 9 0.98 2.12 1.72
N SER A 10 1.88 2.62 0.86
CA SER A 10 3.32 2.36 0.96
C SER A 10 3.90 2.85 2.28
N ASP A 11 3.49 4.03 2.74
CA ASP A 11 3.93 4.60 4.02
C ASP A 11 3.53 3.75 5.23
N ARG A 12 2.39 3.05 5.14
CA ARG A 12 1.85 2.22 6.24
C ARG A 12 2.15 0.73 6.10
N ILE A 13 2.78 0.31 5.00
CA ILE A 13 2.99 -1.11 4.67
C ILE A 13 3.86 -1.83 5.70
N GLY A 14 4.81 -1.12 6.32
CA GLY A 14 5.67 -1.67 7.37
C GLY A 14 4.90 -2.09 8.62
N ALA A 15 3.82 -1.37 8.94
CA ALA A 15 2.99 -1.63 10.13
C ALA A 15 1.93 -2.73 9.93
N MET A 16 1.65 -3.12 8.69
CA MET A 16 0.63 -4.13 8.38
C MET A 16 1.08 -5.55 8.77
N PRO A 17 0.18 -6.43 9.20
CA PRO A 17 0.44 -7.87 9.33
C PRO A 17 0.89 -8.50 8.00
N ALA A 18 1.56 -9.65 8.05
CA ALA A 18 2.12 -10.28 6.85
C ALA A 18 1.08 -10.58 5.74
N GLY A 19 -0.17 -10.94 6.13
CA GLY A 19 -1.27 -11.16 5.19
C GLY A 19 -1.73 -9.88 4.51
N GLU A 20 -1.92 -8.81 5.28
CA GLU A 20 -2.33 -7.50 4.75
C GLU A 20 -1.22 -6.86 3.91
N ARG A 21 0.06 -7.03 4.29
CA ARG A 21 1.20 -6.56 3.47
C ARG A 21 1.15 -7.09 2.05
N ARG A 22 0.88 -8.39 1.89
CA ARG A 22 0.78 -8.98 0.54
C ARG A 22 -0.36 -8.35 -0.26
N ALA A 23 -1.53 -8.18 0.35
CA ALA A 23 -2.66 -7.53 -0.31
C ALA A 23 -2.34 -6.08 -0.68
N ALA A 24 -1.72 -5.33 0.22
CA ALA A 24 -1.28 -3.96 0.03
C ALA A 24 -0.24 -3.83 -1.11
N GLN A 25 0.74 -4.72 -1.17
CA GLN A 25 1.73 -4.76 -2.26
C GLN A 25 1.06 -5.02 -3.61
N THR A 26 0.12 -5.98 -3.68
CA THR A 26 -0.64 -6.24 -4.91
C THR A 26 -1.48 -5.04 -5.31
N LEU A 27 -2.13 -4.36 -4.36
CA LEU A 27 -2.90 -3.14 -4.62
C LEU A 27 -2.04 -2.02 -5.18
N ILE A 28 -0.87 -1.76 -4.58
CA ILE A 28 0.08 -0.76 -5.06
C ILE A 28 0.58 -1.11 -6.47
N ALA A 29 0.95 -2.37 -6.71
CA ALA A 29 1.49 -2.81 -7.99
C ALA A 29 0.48 -2.72 -9.15
N ASN A 30 -0.83 -2.76 -8.86
CA ASN A 30 -1.90 -2.62 -9.83
C ASN A 30 -2.56 -1.24 -9.81
N TYR A 31 -2.03 -0.29 -9.02
CA TYR A 31 -2.58 1.06 -8.97
C TYR A 31 -2.08 1.87 -10.18
N PRO A 32 -2.98 2.51 -10.95
CA PRO A 32 -2.61 3.31 -12.12
C PRO A 32 -1.81 4.57 -11.77
#